data_AF-A0A6N7PM63-F1
#
_entry.id   AF-A0A6N7PM63-F1
#
_cell.length_a   1.000
_cell.length_b   1.000
_cell.length_c   1.000
_cell.angle_alpha   90.00
_cell.angle_beta   90.00
_cell.angle_gamma   90.00
#
_symmetry.space_group_name_H-M   'P 1'
#
loop_
_entity.id
_entity.type
_entity.pdbx_description
1 polymer ?
#
loop_
_entity_poly.entity_id
_entity_poly.type
_entity_poly.pdbx_seq_one_letter_code
_entity_poly.pdbx_strand_id
1 'polypeptide(L)'
;MVLRNHPRGRLAFNRDAIVRAALRAYVEARVERLGSGLWYPVCDYSTWTGDVHRGALRTDSGCGDRDVVAWTEAGVVGLAYEKGFGPIANLGLTPDTVTGGPEDVRPAVPGLPPELEPAFQLAAGMHDTTSDLYTGKLPNKKMYTERLAGVGFWLHGDRVAGTLFDDPKCPGAERLVPWGMLQNGRLPFWVIGELAPLAAERARTTEAPIHAIIDAVVDRRLQGPTEFTPDELATLLAKPPEPKQLLGVQRLLQQVGITWPGSPELPPEPPLPDPLLNPFTGTPMPRPKR
;
A
#
# COMPACT_ATOMS: atom_id res chain seq x y z
N MET A 1 -15.44 15.14 -1.42
CA MET A 1 -15.00 14.56 -2.71
C MET A 1 -14.52 15.68 -3.60
N VAL A 2 -13.35 15.53 -4.21
CA VAL A 2 -12.72 16.53 -5.10
C VAL A 2 -12.52 15.90 -6.47
N LEU A 3 -12.92 16.61 -7.53
CA LEU A 3 -12.85 16.10 -8.90
C LEU A 3 -11.73 16.82 -9.65
N ARG A 4 -10.87 16.06 -10.32
CA ARG A 4 -9.84 16.57 -11.21
C ARG A 4 -9.93 15.90 -12.57
N ASN A 5 -9.83 16.69 -13.62
CA ASN A 5 -9.60 16.16 -14.95
C ASN A 5 -8.14 15.75 -15.04
N HIS A 6 -7.92 14.54 -15.54
CA HIS A 6 -6.61 13.96 -15.77
C HIS A 6 -6.63 13.32 -17.17
N PRO A 7 -5.51 13.24 -17.91
CA PRO A 7 -5.52 12.60 -19.24
C PRO A 7 -5.95 11.13 -19.26
N ARG A 8 -5.99 10.47 -18.09
CA ARG A 8 -6.54 9.11 -17.91
C ARG A 8 -8.01 9.08 -17.48
N GLY A 9 -8.69 10.22 -17.45
CA GLY A 9 -10.10 10.35 -17.11
C GLY A 9 -10.37 11.29 -15.94
N ARG A 10 -11.62 11.28 -15.46
CA ARG A 10 -12.05 12.10 -14.31
C ARG A 10 -11.69 11.37 -13.02
N LEU A 11 -10.79 11.95 -12.24
CA LEU A 11 -10.38 11.42 -10.94
C LEU A 11 -11.20 12.05 -9.82
N ALA A 12 -11.71 11.21 -8.91
CA ALA A 12 -12.49 11.57 -7.74
C ALA A 12 -11.75 11.18 -6.46
N PHE A 13 -11.23 12.17 -5.75
CA PHE A 13 -10.53 11.98 -4.49
C PHE A 13 -11.49 12.19 -3.32
N ASN A 14 -11.61 11.17 -2.48
CA ASN A 14 -12.38 11.22 -1.25
C ASN A 14 -11.61 10.42 -0.19
N ARG A 15 -11.31 11.06 0.94
CA ARG A 15 -10.55 10.46 2.03
C ARG A 15 -11.15 9.13 2.48
N ASP A 16 -12.43 9.09 2.80
CA ASP A 16 -13.08 7.91 3.36
C ASP A 16 -13.20 6.79 2.32
N ALA A 17 -13.39 7.15 1.05
CA ALA A 17 -13.35 6.17 -0.05
C ALA A 17 -11.94 5.57 -0.22
N ILE A 18 -10.90 6.38 -0.08
CA ILE A 18 -9.49 5.93 -0.12
C ILE A 18 -9.18 5.02 1.08
N VAL A 19 -9.58 5.39 2.29
CA VAL A 19 -9.38 4.56 3.50
C VAL A 19 -10.10 3.22 3.35
N ARG A 20 -11.36 3.23 2.88
CA ARG A 20 -12.11 2.00 2.56
C ARG A 20 -11.38 1.15 1.54
N ALA A 21 -10.92 1.75 0.44
CA ALA A 21 -10.19 1.05 -0.61
C ALA A 21 -8.88 0.46 -0.12
N ALA A 22 -8.16 1.18 0.75
CA ALA A 22 -6.92 0.71 1.34
C ALA A 22 -7.15 -0.50 2.25
N LEU A 23 -8.14 -0.43 3.16
CA LEU A 23 -8.49 -1.54 4.03
C LEU A 23 -8.97 -2.75 3.22
N ARG A 24 -9.79 -2.51 2.20
CA ARG A 24 -10.28 -3.56 1.31
C ARG A 24 -9.14 -4.25 0.56
N ALA A 25 -8.22 -3.49 -0.05
CA ALA A 25 -7.07 -4.03 -0.74
C ALA A 25 -6.17 -4.86 0.19
N TYR A 26 -5.99 -4.38 1.43
CA TYR A 26 -5.24 -5.11 2.45
C TYR A 26 -5.90 -6.44 2.81
N VAL A 27 -7.22 -6.45 3.07
CA VAL A 27 -7.98 -7.66 3.39
C VAL A 27 -7.99 -8.64 2.22
N GLU A 28 -8.19 -8.16 1.00
CA GLU A 28 -8.18 -8.97 -0.21
C GLU A 28 -6.85 -9.72 -0.40
N ALA A 29 -5.72 -9.01 -0.24
CA ALA A 29 -4.39 -9.62 -0.30
C ALA A 29 -4.11 -10.63 0.81
N ARG A 30 -4.87 -10.61 1.91
CA ARG A 30 -4.75 -11.58 3.01
C ARG A 30 -5.65 -12.79 2.81
N VAL A 31 -6.86 -12.55 2.34
CA VAL A 31 -7.84 -13.60 2.04
C VAL A 31 -7.42 -14.43 0.84
N GLU A 32 -6.78 -13.84 -0.17
CA GLU A 32 -6.17 -14.58 -1.28
C GLU A 32 -5.13 -15.60 -0.76
N ARG A 33 -4.24 -15.16 0.14
CA ARG A 33 -3.23 -16.01 0.78
C ARG A 33 -3.82 -17.12 1.64
N LEU A 34 -5.13 -17.18 1.89
CA LEU A 34 -5.73 -18.31 2.58
C LEU A 34 -6.26 -19.38 1.62
N GLY A 35 -6.04 -19.24 0.32
CA GLY A 35 -6.53 -20.16 -0.69
C GLY A 35 -8.02 -20.00 -0.96
N SER A 36 -8.53 -18.76 -0.86
CA SER A 36 -9.96 -18.46 -1.01
C SER A 36 -10.55 -18.67 -2.41
N GLY A 37 -9.72 -18.96 -3.40
CA GLY A 37 -10.14 -19.08 -4.79
C GLY A 37 -10.26 -17.73 -5.49
N LEU A 38 -9.93 -16.62 -4.82
CA LEU A 38 -9.62 -15.35 -5.48
C LEU A 38 -8.49 -15.58 -6.47
N TRP A 39 -8.71 -15.19 -7.73
CA TRP A 39 -7.72 -15.42 -8.77
C TRP A 39 -6.61 -14.38 -8.75
N TYR A 40 -6.95 -13.11 -8.50
CA TYR A 40 -5.97 -12.03 -8.48
C TYR A 40 -6.38 -10.93 -7.49
N PRO A 41 -5.57 -10.64 -6.45
CA PRO A 41 -5.84 -9.54 -5.55
C PRO A 41 -5.42 -8.21 -6.19
N VAL A 42 -6.08 -7.10 -5.86
CA VAL A 42 -5.70 -5.78 -6.41
C VAL A 42 -4.26 -5.34 -6.07
N CYS A 43 -3.64 -5.99 -5.08
CA CYS A 43 -2.22 -5.87 -4.76
C CYS A 43 -1.66 -7.20 -4.22
N ASP A 44 -0.47 -7.59 -4.68
CA ASP A 44 0.18 -8.87 -4.30
C ASP A 44 0.88 -8.77 -2.93
N TYR A 45 1.51 -7.62 -2.69
CA TYR A 45 2.16 -7.30 -1.44
C TYR A 45 1.63 -5.98 -0.91
N SER A 46 1.23 -6.01 0.36
CA SER A 46 0.79 -4.84 1.07
C SER A 46 1.32 -4.82 2.50
N THR A 47 1.57 -3.62 3.00
CA THR A 47 1.96 -3.36 4.39
C THR A 47 1.06 -2.27 4.93
N TRP A 48 0.51 -2.50 6.12
CA TRP A 48 -0.36 -1.56 6.83
C TRP A 48 0.37 -1.01 8.05
N THR A 49 0.18 0.26 8.36
CA THR A 49 0.58 0.87 9.63
C THR A 49 -0.49 1.82 10.14
N GLY A 50 -0.57 1.98 11.46
CA GLY A 50 -1.61 2.80 12.10
C GLY A 50 -2.99 2.15 12.07
N ASP A 51 -4.03 2.98 12.01
CA ASP A 51 -5.44 2.57 12.04
C ASP A 51 -6.28 3.27 10.95
N VAL A 52 -7.59 3.01 10.96
CA VAL A 52 -8.54 3.55 9.97
C VAL A 52 -8.74 5.07 10.06
N HIS A 53 -8.34 5.71 11.16
CA HIS A 53 -8.38 7.17 11.34
C HIS A 53 -7.04 7.82 10.99
N ARG A 54 -5.92 7.19 11.35
CA ARG A 54 -4.56 7.62 11.06
C ARG A 54 -3.70 6.43 10.69
N GLY A 55 -3.38 6.29 9.41
CA GLY A 55 -2.66 5.13 8.94
C GLY A 55 -2.11 5.30 7.56
N ALA A 56 -1.49 4.25 7.07
CA ALA A 56 -0.99 4.18 5.72
C ALA A 56 -0.98 2.76 5.19
N LEU A 57 -1.20 2.64 3.88
CA LEU A 57 -1.06 1.41 3.14
C LEU A 57 0.07 1.60 2.12
N ARG A 58 1.08 0.74 2.19
CA ARG A 58 2.03 0.52 1.10
C ARG A 58 1.55 -0.66 0.27
N THR A 59 1.52 -0.50 -1.05
CA THR A 59 1.34 -1.61 -2.00
C THR A 59 2.58 -1.74 -2.87
N ASP A 60 2.89 -2.98 -3.27
CA ASP A 60 4.03 -3.32 -4.12
C ASP A 60 3.55 -4.26 -5.23
N SER A 61 3.97 -4.00 -6.46
CA SER A 61 3.60 -4.77 -7.66
C SER A 61 4.28 -6.14 -7.75
N GLY A 62 5.21 -6.46 -6.86
CA GLY A 62 6.08 -7.63 -6.97
C GLY A 62 7.23 -7.46 -7.97
N CYS A 63 7.21 -6.40 -8.78
CA CYS A 63 8.27 -6.07 -9.74
C CYS A 63 9.19 -4.93 -9.26
N GLY A 64 8.90 -4.35 -8.09
CA GLY A 64 9.66 -3.27 -7.47
C GLY A 64 9.01 -1.89 -7.55
N ASP A 65 7.85 -1.77 -8.20
CA ASP A 65 7.05 -0.54 -8.20
C ASP A 65 6.15 -0.51 -6.98
N ARG A 66 6.03 0.67 -6.37
CA ARG A 66 5.41 0.82 -5.06
C ARG A 66 4.61 2.11 -5.00
N ASP A 67 3.52 2.08 -4.27
CA ASP A 67 2.86 3.29 -3.81
C ASP A 67 2.50 3.18 -2.35
N VAL A 68 2.47 4.34 -1.71
CA VAL A 68 2.01 4.51 -0.36
C VAL A 68 0.90 5.54 -0.38
N VAL A 69 -0.21 5.23 0.26
CA VAL A 69 -1.25 6.19 0.58
C VAL A 69 -1.39 6.26 2.09
N ALA A 70 -1.17 7.44 2.65
CA ALA A 70 -1.26 7.74 4.07
C ALA A 70 -2.38 8.74 4.33
N TRP A 71 -3.04 8.63 5.48
CA TRP A 71 -4.15 9.48 5.86
C TRP A 71 -4.11 9.88 7.33
N THR A 72 -4.67 11.05 7.60
CA THR A 72 -5.02 11.55 8.94
C THR A 72 -6.38 12.21 8.85
N GLU A 73 -6.91 12.79 9.93
CA GLU A 73 -8.18 13.53 9.87
C GLU A 73 -8.12 14.75 8.94
N ALA A 74 -6.92 15.32 8.74
CA ALA A 74 -6.72 16.47 7.85
C ALA A 74 -6.85 16.09 6.36
N GLY A 75 -6.53 14.86 5.99
CA GLY A 75 -6.64 14.41 4.61
C GLY A 75 -5.71 13.25 4.24
N VAL A 76 -5.24 13.24 3.00
CA VAL A 76 -4.51 12.10 2.41
C VAL A 76 -3.27 12.59 1.66
N VAL A 77 -2.19 11.82 1.74
CA VAL A 77 -1.00 11.95 0.90
C VAL A 77 -0.75 10.62 0.19
N GLY A 78 -0.55 10.66 -1.12
CA GLY A 78 -0.11 9.53 -1.93
C GLY A 78 1.26 9.78 -2.52
N LEU A 79 2.15 8.80 -2.45
CA LEU A 79 3.50 8.84 -3.04
C LEU A 79 3.76 7.54 -3.78
N ALA A 80 4.26 7.60 -5.02
CA ALA A 80 4.63 6.42 -5.77
C ALA A 80 6.07 6.46 -6.29
N TYR A 81 6.62 5.26 -6.38
CA TYR A 81 7.92 4.93 -6.92
C TYR A 81 7.74 3.91 -8.03
N GLU A 82 8.35 4.18 -9.17
CA GLU A 82 8.55 3.21 -10.24
C GLU A 82 10.02 2.85 -10.29
N LYS A 83 10.31 1.56 -10.48
CA LYS A 83 11.66 1.03 -10.38
C LYS A 83 12.62 1.78 -11.31
N GLY A 84 13.68 2.37 -10.73
CA GLY A 84 14.68 3.14 -11.47
C GLY A 84 14.42 4.65 -11.52
N PHE A 85 13.27 5.11 -11.01
CA PHE A 85 12.84 6.50 -11.11
C PHE A 85 12.66 7.14 -9.72
N GLY A 86 13.77 7.26 -9.00
CA GLY A 86 13.87 7.94 -7.71
C GLY A 86 13.88 9.48 -7.82
N PRO A 87 13.91 10.19 -6.68
CA PRO A 87 13.95 11.64 -6.61
C PRO A 87 15.02 12.32 -7.49
N ILE A 88 16.23 11.77 -7.58
CA ILE A 88 17.27 12.35 -8.45
C ILE A 88 16.84 12.32 -9.92
N ALA A 89 16.23 11.22 -10.37
CA ALA A 89 15.82 11.03 -11.75
C ALA A 89 14.58 11.86 -12.12
N ASN A 90 13.60 11.96 -11.19
CA ASN A 90 12.28 12.52 -11.50
C ASN A 90 12.00 13.90 -10.89
N LEU A 91 12.69 14.28 -9.81
CA LEU A 91 12.40 15.50 -9.06
C LEU A 91 13.50 16.56 -9.19
N GLY A 92 14.50 16.32 -10.06
CA GLY A 92 15.58 17.27 -10.33
C GLY A 92 16.53 17.49 -9.15
N LEU A 93 16.54 16.58 -8.18
CA LEU A 93 17.44 16.63 -7.04
C LEU A 93 18.86 16.25 -7.46
N THR A 94 19.84 16.88 -6.82
CA THR A 94 21.25 16.52 -7.01
C THR A 94 21.70 15.55 -5.91
N PRO A 95 22.69 14.68 -6.17
CA PRO A 95 23.21 13.75 -5.16
C PRO A 95 23.60 14.40 -3.82
N ASP A 96 24.09 15.64 -3.86
CA ASP A 96 24.52 16.38 -2.66
C ASP A 96 23.35 16.91 -1.80
N THR A 97 22.14 16.93 -2.36
CA THR A 97 20.91 17.39 -1.67
C THR A 97 20.10 16.25 -1.04
N VAL A 98 20.41 15.00 -1.38
CA VAL A 98 19.72 13.81 -0.87
C VAL A 98 20.16 13.50 0.54
N THR A 99 19.18 13.32 1.42
CA THR A 99 19.37 13.09 2.86
C THR A 99 19.02 11.67 3.31
N GLY A 100 18.25 10.93 2.51
CA GLY A 100 17.56 9.70 2.90
C GLY A 100 16.31 9.93 3.74
N GLY A 101 15.99 11.20 4.00
CA GLY A 101 14.83 11.63 4.76
C GLY A 101 13.60 11.87 3.88
N PRO A 102 12.47 12.20 4.52
CA PRO A 102 11.24 12.59 3.85
C PRO A 102 11.42 13.76 2.87
N GLU A 103 12.34 14.67 3.14
CA GLU A 103 12.59 15.83 2.27
C GLU A 103 12.99 15.46 0.84
N ASP A 104 13.61 14.29 0.64
CA ASP A 104 13.98 13.78 -0.68
C ASP A 104 12.74 13.64 -1.59
N VAL A 105 11.56 13.36 -1.02
CA VAL A 105 10.31 13.14 -1.78
C VAL A 105 9.34 14.30 -1.67
N ARG A 106 9.66 15.36 -0.92
CA ARG A 106 8.80 16.54 -0.79
C ARG A 106 8.48 17.21 -2.14
N PRO A 107 9.39 17.28 -3.13
CA PRO A 107 9.06 17.86 -4.43
C PRO A 107 7.95 17.10 -5.19
N ALA A 108 7.61 15.87 -4.81
CA ALA A 108 6.48 15.13 -5.39
C ALA A 108 5.11 15.67 -4.93
N VAL A 109 5.07 16.46 -3.86
CA VAL A 109 3.84 17.04 -3.28
C VAL A 109 3.96 18.56 -3.13
N PRO A 110 4.17 19.31 -4.23
CA PRO A 110 4.31 20.76 -4.18
C PRO A 110 3.10 21.43 -3.52
N GLY A 111 3.38 22.42 -2.67
CA GLY A 111 2.34 23.17 -1.96
C GLY A 111 1.57 22.37 -0.91
N LEU A 112 2.14 21.28 -0.38
CA LEU A 112 1.56 20.48 0.69
C LEU A 112 1.12 21.37 1.87
N PRO A 113 -0.17 21.36 2.25
CA PRO A 113 -0.65 22.05 3.45
C PRO A 113 0.06 21.53 4.72
N PRO A 114 0.46 22.41 5.66
CA PRO A 114 1.14 22.01 6.90
C PRO A 114 0.36 20.96 7.72
N GLU A 115 -0.97 20.98 7.64
CA GLU A 115 -1.86 20.03 8.33
C GLU A 115 -1.71 18.59 7.81
N LEU A 116 -1.20 18.42 6.59
CA LEU A 116 -0.91 17.11 6.00
C LEU A 116 0.52 16.62 6.27
N GLU A 117 1.35 17.39 6.96
CA GLU A 117 2.73 16.99 7.27
C GLU A 117 2.80 15.61 7.98
N PRO A 118 1.93 15.27 8.97
CA PRO A 118 1.97 13.94 9.57
C PRO A 118 1.64 12.81 8.58
N ALA A 119 0.70 13.03 7.64
CA ALA A 119 0.38 12.05 6.60
C ALA A 119 1.56 11.89 5.63
N PHE A 120 2.22 12.99 5.26
CA PHE A 120 3.41 12.97 4.41
C PHE A 120 4.56 12.22 5.07
N GLN A 121 4.85 12.49 6.34
CA GLN A 121 5.90 11.81 7.10
C GLN A 121 5.63 10.29 7.18
N LEU A 122 4.38 9.89 7.39
CA LEU A 122 3.98 8.47 7.33
C LEU A 122 4.20 7.87 5.94
N ALA A 123 3.73 8.55 4.88
CA ALA A 123 3.87 8.08 3.51
C ALA A 123 5.34 7.91 3.10
N ALA A 124 6.16 8.92 3.38
CA ALA A 124 7.59 8.90 3.10
C ALA A 124 8.30 7.84 3.94
N GLY A 125 7.94 7.67 5.21
CA GLY A 125 8.55 6.68 6.10
C GLY A 125 8.34 5.22 5.66
N MET A 126 7.25 4.92 4.93
CA MET A 126 6.98 3.57 4.42
C MET A 126 7.70 3.23 3.11
N HIS A 127 8.25 4.23 2.42
CA HIS A 127 9.09 3.99 1.25
C HIS A 127 10.46 3.53 1.70
N ASP A 128 10.98 2.50 1.02
CA ASP A 128 12.34 2.05 1.26
C ASP A 128 13.34 3.14 0.84
N THR A 129 14.56 2.99 1.32
CA THR A 129 15.68 3.79 0.84
C THR A 129 16.67 2.90 0.11
N THR A 130 17.14 3.31 -1.06
CA THR A 130 18.15 2.54 -1.81
C THR A 130 19.28 3.44 -2.27
N SER A 131 20.45 2.84 -2.51
CA SER A 131 21.68 3.55 -2.87
C SER A 131 22.22 3.24 -4.26
N ASP A 132 21.60 2.29 -4.95
CA ASP A 132 22.10 1.66 -6.16
C ASP A 132 21.45 2.19 -7.45
N LEU A 133 20.47 3.09 -7.35
CA LEU A 133 19.73 3.58 -8.52
C LEU A 133 20.49 4.61 -9.37
N TYR A 134 21.54 5.22 -8.82
CA TYR A 134 22.35 6.14 -9.60
C TYR A 134 23.47 5.45 -10.35
N THR A 135 23.43 5.54 -11.67
CA THR A 135 24.39 4.93 -12.59
C THR A 135 25.51 5.87 -13.04
N GLY A 136 25.53 7.13 -12.56
CA GLY A 136 26.57 8.11 -12.90
C GLY A 136 27.86 7.96 -12.10
N LYS A 137 28.94 8.61 -12.56
CA LYS A 137 30.19 8.72 -11.77
C LYS A 137 29.97 9.69 -10.61
N LEU A 138 30.09 9.20 -9.38
CA LEU A 138 29.95 10.02 -8.19
C LEU A 138 31.26 10.74 -7.86
N PRO A 139 31.21 12.06 -7.54
CA PRO A 139 32.40 12.82 -7.17
C PRO A 139 33.01 12.32 -5.86
N ASN A 140 32.20 11.71 -5.00
CA ASN A 140 32.61 11.09 -3.74
C ASN A 140 31.99 9.69 -3.69
N LYS A 141 32.75 8.63 -3.43
CA LYS A 141 32.30 7.22 -3.31
C LYS A 141 31.25 6.96 -2.18
N LYS A 142 30.59 7.99 -1.70
CA LYS A 142 29.52 7.91 -0.71
C LYS A 142 28.28 7.38 -1.43
N MET A 143 27.88 6.15 -1.09
CA MET A 143 26.53 5.69 -1.37
C MET A 143 25.58 6.66 -0.65
N TYR A 144 24.84 7.48 -1.39
CA TYR A 144 23.66 8.14 -0.83
C TYR A 144 22.52 7.14 -0.84
N THR A 145 21.61 7.34 0.07
CA THR A 145 20.46 6.48 0.28
C THR A 145 19.29 7.42 0.09
N GLU A 146 18.62 7.37 -1.06
CA GLU A 146 17.51 8.29 -1.37
C GLU A 146 16.18 7.64 -0.96
N ARG A 147 15.23 8.44 -0.50
CA ARG A 147 13.87 7.94 -0.26
C ARG A 147 13.16 7.79 -1.60
N LEU A 148 12.58 6.62 -1.87
CA LEU A 148 12.05 6.31 -3.20
C LEU A 148 10.61 6.81 -3.38
N ALA A 149 10.44 7.97 -4.01
CA ALA A 149 9.19 8.36 -4.69
C ALA A 149 9.45 9.47 -5.72
N GLY A 150 8.84 9.35 -6.90
CA GLY A 150 8.98 10.31 -8.00
C GLY A 150 7.71 11.08 -8.34
N VAL A 151 6.55 10.63 -7.83
CA VAL A 151 5.26 11.26 -8.08
C VAL A 151 4.40 11.25 -6.82
N GLY A 152 3.57 12.27 -6.65
CA GLY A 152 2.71 12.38 -5.47
C GLY A 152 1.42 13.15 -5.69
N PHE A 153 0.48 12.96 -4.77
CA PHE A 153 -0.69 13.80 -4.60
C PHE A 153 -0.96 14.08 -3.13
N TRP A 154 -1.67 15.17 -2.86
CA TRP A 154 -2.24 15.45 -1.55
C TRP A 154 -3.69 15.89 -1.69
N LEU A 155 -4.52 15.52 -0.70
CA LEU A 155 -5.93 15.87 -0.57
C LEU A 155 -6.14 16.52 0.80
N HIS A 156 -6.61 17.77 0.83
CA HIS A 156 -6.91 18.52 2.06
C HIS A 156 -8.24 19.28 1.90
N GLY A 157 -9.27 18.86 2.63
CA GLY A 157 -10.62 19.40 2.48
C GLY A 157 -11.15 19.22 1.05
N ASP A 158 -11.44 20.32 0.38
CA ASP A 158 -11.92 20.39 -1.01
C ASP A 158 -10.81 20.61 -2.05
N ARG A 159 -9.54 20.57 -1.62
CA ARG A 159 -8.37 20.78 -2.48
C ARG A 159 -7.60 19.50 -2.71
N VAL A 160 -7.14 19.32 -3.95
CA VAL A 160 -6.21 18.25 -4.32
C VAL A 160 -5.16 18.81 -5.28
N ALA A 161 -3.89 18.49 -5.06
CA ALA A 161 -2.78 18.84 -5.94
C ALA A 161 -1.61 17.85 -5.77
N GLY A 162 -0.47 18.12 -6.40
CA GLY A 162 0.72 17.27 -6.42
C GLY A 162 1.19 16.98 -7.85
N THR A 163 2.39 16.42 -8.00
CA THR A 163 3.00 16.20 -9.32
C THR A 163 2.23 15.19 -10.18
N LEU A 164 1.37 14.37 -9.58
CA LEU A 164 0.41 13.52 -10.30
C LEU A 164 -0.41 14.28 -11.34
N PHE A 165 -0.73 15.55 -11.08
CA PHE A 165 -1.55 16.36 -11.97
C PHE A 165 -0.73 17.22 -12.94
N ASP A 166 0.58 17.33 -12.72
CA ASP A 166 1.47 18.18 -13.52
C ASP A 166 1.97 17.42 -14.77
N ASP A 167 2.46 16.19 -14.57
CA ASP A 167 2.80 15.28 -15.68
C ASP A 167 2.27 13.85 -15.41
N PRO A 168 1.15 13.47 -16.06
CA PRO A 168 0.49 12.18 -15.88
C PRO A 168 1.23 11.01 -16.55
N LYS A 169 2.34 11.30 -17.24
CA LYS A 169 3.24 10.31 -17.83
C LYS A 169 4.49 10.09 -16.99
N CYS A 170 4.69 10.85 -15.91
CA CYS A 170 5.80 10.61 -15.00
C CYS A 170 5.76 9.16 -14.49
N PRO A 171 6.93 8.50 -14.43
CA PRO A 171 7.05 7.18 -13.83
C PRO A 171 6.42 7.15 -12.43
N GLY A 172 5.60 6.13 -12.19
CA GLY A 172 4.81 5.95 -10.95
C GLY A 172 3.41 6.56 -10.99
N ALA A 173 3.06 7.42 -11.95
CA ALA A 173 1.72 8.03 -12.02
C ALA A 173 0.63 6.96 -12.18
N GLU A 174 0.94 5.87 -12.88
CA GLU A 174 0.02 4.73 -13.08
C GLU A 174 -0.39 4.06 -11.76
N ARG A 175 0.43 4.16 -10.72
CA ARG A 175 0.16 3.62 -9.38
C ARG A 175 -0.80 4.51 -8.59
N LEU A 176 -0.73 5.83 -8.77
CA LEU A 176 -1.56 6.78 -8.02
C LEU A 176 -2.92 7.07 -8.67
N VAL A 177 -3.02 6.95 -9.99
CA VAL A 177 -4.28 7.17 -10.73
C VAL A 177 -5.44 6.29 -10.22
N PRO A 178 -5.26 4.97 -9.95
CA PRO A 178 -6.32 4.11 -9.41
C PRO A 178 -6.99 4.63 -8.14
N TRP A 179 -6.25 5.35 -7.27
CA TRP A 179 -6.80 5.94 -6.04
C TRP A 179 -7.79 7.08 -6.29
N GLY A 180 -7.75 7.68 -7.48
CA GLY A 180 -8.76 8.62 -7.97
C GLY A 180 -9.86 7.96 -8.81
N MET A 181 -9.78 6.67 -9.12
CA MET A 181 -10.74 5.95 -9.99
C MET A 181 -11.58 4.93 -9.22
N LEU A 182 -11.72 5.12 -7.91
CA LEU A 182 -12.41 4.18 -7.03
C LEU A 182 -13.87 4.00 -7.45
N GLN A 183 -14.30 2.74 -7.52
CA GLN A 183 -15.71 2.38 -7.73
C GLN A 183 -16.21 1.69 -6.46
N ASN A 184 -17.16 2.31 -5.76
CA ASN A 184 -17.68 1.81 -4.47
C ASN A 184 -16.57 1.54 -3.43
N GLY A 185 -15.53 2.39 -3.42
CA GLY A 185 -14.37 2.22 -2.54
C GLY A 185 -13.53 0.99 -2.88
N ARG A 186 -13.53 0.54 -4.13
CA ARG A 186 -12.67 -0.53 -4.63
C ARG A 186 -11.65 0.04 -5.61
N LEU A 187 -10.39 -0.39 -5.48
CA LEU A 187 -9.37 -0.15 -6.50
C LEU A 187 -9.72 -0.94 -7.77
N PRO A 188 -9.52 -0.38 -8.97
CA PRO A 188 -9.66 -1.14 -10.21
C PRO A 188 -8.54 -2.18 -10.34
N PHE A 189 -8.82 -3.30 -11.02
CA PHE A 189 -7.81 -4.32 -11.40
C PHE A 189 -6.81 -3.81 -12.46
N TRP A 190 -6.58 -2.51 -12.57
CA TRP A 190 -5.76 -1.91 -13.63
C TRP A 190 -4.33 -2.46 -13.61
N VAL A 191 -3.79 -2.72 -12.42
CA VAL A 191 -2.38 -3.10 -12.21
C VAL A 191 -2.00 -4.38 -12.97
N ILE A 192 -2.96 -5.25 -13.29
CA ILE A 192 -2.71 -6.50 -14.04
C ILE A 192 -2.86 -6.37 -15.56
N GLY A 193 -2.96 -5.13 -16.07
CA GLY A 193 -2.91 -4.82 -17.49
C GLY A 193 -3.96 -5.58 -18.30
N GLU A 194 -3.52 -6.39 -19.26
CA GLU A 194 -4.39 -7.14 -20.17
C GLU A 194 -5.31 -8.16 -19.47
N LEU A 195 -4.98 -8.56 -18.24
CA LEU A 195 -5.80 -9.47 -17.44
C LEU A 195 -6.93 -8.76 -16.69
N ALA A 196 -6.94 -7.42 -16.66
CA ALA A 196 -7.94 -6.65 -15.92
C ALA A 196 -9.39 -6.98 -16.31
N PRO A 197 -9.76 -7.15 -17.60
CA PRO A 197 -11.11 -7.54 -17.98
C PRO A 197 -11.50 -8.94 -17.48
N LEU A 198 -10.55 -9.89 -17.49
CA LEU A 198 -10.78 -11.24 -17.01
C LEU A 198 -10.96 -11.27 -15.49
N ALA A 199 -10.15 -10.52 -14.74
CA ALA A 199 -10.31 -10.41 -13.29
C ALA A 199 -11.64 -9.72 -12.93
N ALA A 200 -12.00 -8.66 -13.65
CA ALA A 200 -13.30 -8.00 -13.47
C ALA A 200 -14.47 -8.96 -13.76
N GLU A 201 -14.37 -9.81 -14.78
CA GLU A 201 -15.41 -10.79 -15.09
C GLU A 201 -15.52 -11.86 -14.01
N ARG A 202 -14.39 -12.40 -13.53
CA ARG A 202 -14.37 -13.37 -12.43
C ARG A 202 -14.91 -12.78 -11.14
N ALA A 203 -14.51 -11.56 -10.81
CA ALA A 203 -14.99 -10.80 -9.65
C ALA A 203 -16.52 -10.62 -9.66
N ARG A 204 -17.13 -10.50 -10.84
CA ARG A 204 -18.59 -10.38 -11.01
C ARG A 204 -19.33 -11.71 -11.03
N THR A 205 -18.66 -12.80 -11.38
CA THR A 205 -19.27 -14.11 -11.61
C THR A 205 -18.89 -15.09 -10.50
N THR A 206 -17.75 -15.75 -10.63
CA THR A 206 -17.31 -16.83 -9.75
C THR A 206 -16.86 -16.34 -8.37
N GLU A 207 -16.28 -15.14 -8.29
CA GLU A 207 -15.66 -14.60 -7.06
C GLU A 207 -16.56 -13.58 -6.36
N ALA A 208 -17.78 -13.36 -6.86
CA ALA A 208 -18.73 -12.42 -6.29
C ALA A 208 -19.04 -12.69 -4.80
N PRO A 209 -19.22 -13.95 -4.33
CA PRO A 209 -19.42 -14.23 -2.91
C PRO A 209 -18.22 -13.81 -2.05
N ILE A 210 -17.00 -14.06 -2.53
CA ILE A 210 -15.77 -13.72 -1.79
C ILE A 210 -15.63 -12.20 -1.67
N HIS A 211 -15.84 -11.47 -2.76
CA HIS A 211 -15.81 -10.00 -2.72
C HIS A 211 -16.93 -9.40 -1.86
N ALA A 212 -18.11 -10.03 -1.80
CA ALA A 212 -19.20 -9.60 -0.93
C ALA A 212 -18.83 -9.75 0.55
N ILE A 213 -18.19 -10.86 0.93
CA ILE A 213 -17.69 -11.07 2.30
C ILE A 213 -16.61 -10.04 2.65
N ILE A 214 -15.64 -9.81 1.76
CA ILE A 214 -14.59 -8.81 1.97
C ILE A 214 -15.22 -7.42 2.19
N ASP A 215 -16.16 -7.03 1.34
CA ASP A 215 -16.85 -5.74 1.49
C ASP A 215 -17.62 -5.65 2.81
N ALA A 216 -18.36 -6.68 3.20
CA ALA A 216 -19.13 -6.70 4.44
C ALA A 216 -18.23 -6.61 5.68
N VAL A 217 -17.08 -7.29 5.67
CA VAL A 217 -16.10 -7.23 6.77
C VAL A 217 -15.42 -5.86 6.81
N VAL A 218 -15.07 -5.28 5.67
CA VAL A 218 -14.52 -3.92 5.58
C VAL A 218 -15.53 -2.91 6.12
N ASP A 219 -16.82 -3.04 5.78
CA ASP A 219 -17.88 -2.14 6.24
C ASP A 219 -18.10 -2.20 7.74
N ARG A 220 -18.17 -3.41 8.30
CA ARG A 220 -18.19 -3.59 9.75
C ARG A 220 -16.93 -3.02 10.38
N ARG A 221 -15.76 -3.27 9.79
CA ARG A 221 -14.50 -2.78 10.35
C ARG A 221 -14.40 -1.26 10.39
N LEU A 222 -14.91 -0.57 9.36
CA LEU A 222 -14.93 0.89 9.35
C LEU A 222 -15.83 1.48 10.46
N GLN A 223 -16.76 0.71 11.01
CA GLN A 223 -17.61 1.10 12.13
C GLN A 223 -17.02 0.74 13.51
N GLY A 224 -16.15 -0.27 13.57
CA GLY A 224 -15.48 -0.70 14.80
C GLY A 224 -14.75 -2.04 14.61
N PRO A 225 -14.03 -2.54 15.63
CA PRO A 225 -13.46 -3.89 15.57
C PRO A 225 -14.52 -4.94 15.22
N THR A 226 -14.16 -5.92 14.39
CA THR A 226 -15.11 -6.93 13.90
C THR A 226 -14.45 -8.29 13.79
N GLU A 227 -15.28 -9.34 13.76
CA GLU A 227 -14.84 -10.70 13.50
C GLU A 227 -15.42 -11.21 12.17
N PHE A 228 -14.71 -12.11 11.50
CA PHE A 228 -15.35 -12.99 10.52
C PHE A 228 -16.37 -13.88 11.24
N THR A 229 -17.47 -14.18 10.55
CA THR A 229 -18.42 -15.20 10.99
C THR A 229 -17.96 -16.60 10.56
N PRO A 230 -18.43 -17.67 11.21
CA PRO A 230 -18.15 -19.04 10.78
C PRO A 230 -18.54 -19.31 9.32
N ASP A 231 -19.68 -18.78 8.87
CA ASP A 231 -20.18 -18.98 7.50
C ASP A 231 -19.32 -18.23 6.45
N GLU A 232 -18.86 -17.03 6.80
CA GLU A 232 -17.90 -16.28 5.97
C GLU A 232 -16.61 -17.07 5.82
N LEU A 233 -16.06 -17.60 6.92
CA LEU A 233 -14.84 -18.42 6.88
C LEU A 233 -15.05 -19.72 6.08
N ALA A 234 -16.19 -20.39 6.23
CA ALA A 234 -16.50 -21.58 5.45
C ALA A 234 -16.56 -21.29 3.94
N THR A 235 -17.06 -20.11 3.57
CA THR A 235 -17.10 -19.66 2.18
C THR A 235 -15.71 -19.26 1.67
N LEU A 236 -14.93 -18.55 2.49
CA LEU A 236 -13.58 -18.11 2.15
C LEU A 236 -12.56 -19.25 2.16
N LEU A 237 -12.80 -20.34 2.89
CA LEU A 237 -11.82 -21.40 3.10
C LEU A 237 -12.39 -22.74 2.63
N ALA A 238 -12.56 -22.88 1.32
CA ALA A 238 -13.04 -24.12 0.70
C ALA A 238 -12.19 -25.35 1.10
N LYS A 239 -10.92 -25.12 1.45
CA LYS A 239 -10.03 -26.09 2.08
C LYS A 239 -9.35 -25.46 3.30
N PRO A 240 -9.04 -26.24 4.35
CA PRO A 240 -8.25 -25.74 5.46
C PRO A 240 -6.89 -25.20 4.97
N PRO A 241 -6.54 -23.94 5.28
CA PRO A 241 -5.23 -23.40 4.95
C PRO A 241 -4.13 -24.06 5.79
N GLU A 242 -2.88 -23.91 5.37
CA GLU A 242 -1.74 -24.38 6.14
C GLU A 242 -1.66 -23.62 7.49
N PRO A 243 -1.41 -24.29 8.64
CA PRO A 243 -1.54 -23.65 9.95
C PRO A 243 -0.66 -22.42 10.18
N LYS A 244 0.57 -22.39 9.65
CA LYS A 244 1.46 -21.23 9.81
C LYS A 244 0.98 -20.05 8.95
N GLN A 245 0.51 -20.33 7.73
CA GLN A 245 -0.10 -19.36 6.84
C GLN A 245 -1.36 -18.75 7.46
N LEU A 246 -2.22 -19.59 8.04
CA LEU A 246 -3.41 -19.14 8.78
C LEU A 246 -3.03 -18.21 9.93
N LEU A 247 -2.10 -18.62 10.78
CA LEU A 247 -1.66 -17.81 11.93
C LEU A 247 -1.05 -16.47 11.50
N GLY A 248 -0.22 -16.49 10.44
CA GLY A 248 0.36 -15.27 9.89
C GLY A 248 -0.70 -14.30 9.37
N VAL A 249 -1.69 -14.80 8.64
CA VAL A 249 -2.80 -13.98 8.15
C VAL A 249 -3.68 -13.47 9.30
N GLN A 250 -3.97 -14.30 10.30
CA GLN A 250 -4.71 -13.91 11.51
C GLN A 250 -4.06 -12.72 12.20
N ARG A 251 -2.74 -12.76 12.43
CA ARG A 251 -1.99 -11.65 13.03
C ARG A 251 -2.11 -10.37 12.19
N LEU A 252 -1.94 -10.49 10.88
CA LEU A 252 -1.98 -9.35 9.96
C LEU A 252 -3.37 -8.70 9.89
N LEU A 253 -4.45 -9.49 9.97
CA LEU A 253 -5.82 -8.98 9.99
C LEU A 253 -6.19 -8.40 11.37
N GLN A 254 -5.67 -8.98 12.45
CA GLN A 254 -5.87 -8.44 13.80
C GLN A 254 -5.22 -7.05 13.97
N GLN A 255 -4.08 -6.78 13.32
CA GLN A 255 -3.47 -5.43 13.28
C GLN A 255 -4.42 -4.36 12.74
N VAL A 256 -5.30 -4.75 11.82
CA VAL A 256 -6.33 -3.86 11.27
C VAL A 256 -7.68 -4.08 11.93
N GLY A 257 -7.75 -4.70 13.11
CA GLY A 257 -8.96 -4.89 13.92
C GLY A 257 -9.98 -5.90 13.37
N ILE A 258 -9.54 -6.85 12.55
CA ILE A 258 -10.37 -7.94 12.02
C ILE A 258 -9.88 -9.27 12.61
N THR A 259 -10.73 -9.97 13.35
CA THR A 259 -10.38 -11.23 14.05
C THR A 259 -11.19 -12.43 13.57
N TRP A 260 -10.81 -13.62 14.06
CA TRP A 260 -11.58 -14.85 13.91
C TRP A 260 -12.59 -14.97 15.06
N PRO A 261 -13.66 -15.77 14.90
CA PRO A 261 -14.63 -16.03 15.94
C PRO A 261 -13.98 -16.39 17.27
N GLY A 262 -14.16 -15.53 18.29
CA GLY A 262 -13.67 -15.78 19.64
C GLY A 262 -12.14 -15.88 19.78
N SER A 263 -11.38 -15.37 18.81
CA SER A 263 -9.91 -15.35 18.93
C SER A 263 -9.48 -14.41 20.04
N PRO A 264 -8.69 -14.90 21.03
CA PRO A 264 -8.06 -14.01 21.99
C PRO A 264 -7.05 -13.11 21.29
N GLU A 265 -6.62 -12.05 21.96
CA GLU A 265 -5.51 -11.23 21.47
C GLU A 265 -4.27 -12.12 21.27
N LEU A 266 -3.80 -12.27 20.04
CA LEU A 266 -2.64 -13.12 19.76
C LEU A 266 -1.39 -12.52 20.42
N PRO A 267 -0.60 -13.31 21.18
CA PRO A 267 0.64 -12.82 21.76
C PRO A 267 1.59 -12.34 20.65
N PRO A 268 2.40 -11.31 20.93
CA PRO A 268 3.39 -10.81 19.98
C PRO A 268 4.27 -11.97 19.50
N GLU A 269 4.70 -11.93 18.24
CA GLU A 269 5.62 -12.94 17.73
C GLU A 269 6.84 -13.03 18.65
N PRO A 270 7.25 -14.25 19.04
CA PRO A 270 8.51 -14.42 19.74
C PRO A 270 9.59 -13.76 18.89
N PRO A 271 10.48 -12.95 19.49
CA PRO A 271 11.61 -12.41 18.75
C PRO A 271 12.31 -13.59 18.09
N LEU A 272 12.63 -13.44 16.80
CA LEU A 272 13.43 -14.43 16.12
C LEU A 272 14.70 -14.66 16.95
N PRO A 273 15.13 -15.93 17.16
CA PRO A 273 16.31 -16.21 17.94
C PRO A 273 17.48 -15.41 17.37
N ASP A 274 18.14 -14.66 18.24
CA ASP A 274 19.30 -13.84 17.87
C ASP A 274 20.56 -14.61 18.31
N PRO A 275 21.49 -14.92 17.39
CA PRO A 275 21.47 -14.61 15.95
C PRO A 275 20.54 -15.51 15.14
N LEU A 276 19.82 -14.94 14.16
CA LEU A 276 19.24 -15.76 13.08
C LEU A 276 20.40 -16.38 12.32
N LEU A 277 20.60 -17.68 12.43
CA LEU A 277 21.62 -18.36 11.66
C LEU A 277 21.07 -18.66 10.26
N ASN A 278 21.87 -18.38 9.23
CA ASN A 278 21.60 -18.85 7.89
C ASN A 278 21.61 -20.39 7.92
N PRO A 279 20.53 -21.07 7.49
CA PRO A 279 20.43 -22.53 7.60
C PRO A 279 21.42 -23.29 6.70
N PHE A 280 22.01 -22.61 5.71
CA PHE A 280 22.98 -23.19 4.78
C PHE A 280 24.43 -22.94 5.20
N THR A 281 24.71 -21.88 5.97
CA THR A 281 26.08 -21.48 6.33
C THR A 281 26.36 -21.50 7.83
N GLY A 282 25.34 -21.58 8.67
CA GLY A 282 25.48 -21.49 10.14
C GLY A 282 25.99 -20.14 10.63
N THR A 283 26.05 -19.13 9.77
CA THR A 283 26.52 -17.77 10.12
C THR A 283 25.35 -16.86 10.45
N PRO A 284 25.50 -15.88 11.35
CA PRO A 284 24.49 -14.87 11.62
C PRO A 284 24.04 -14.17 10.33
N MET A 285 22.74 -14.14 10.09
CA MET A 285 22.14 -13.33 9.03
C MET A 285 22.17 -11.86 9.47
N PRO A 286 22.49 -10.93 8.55
CA PRO A 286 22.42 -9.51 8.86
C PRO A 286 20.99 -9.15 9.29
N ARG A 287 20.87 -8.43 10.41
CA ARG A 287 19.57 -7.98 10.88
C ARG A 287 18.89 -7.16 9.77
N PRO A 288 17.61 -7.43 9.44
CA PRO A 288 16.83 -6.49 8.67
C PRO A 288 16.80 -5.17 9.45
N LYS A 289 17.31 -4.09 8.85
CA LYS A 289 17.20 -2.76 9.45
C LYS A 289 15.71 -2.40 9.46
N ARG A 290 15.14 -2.26 10.65
CA ARG A 290 13.82 -1.67 10.87
C ARG A 290 13.91 -0.16 10.76
#